data_AF-A0A2S3ZD44-F1
#
_entry.id   AF-A0A2S3ZD44-F1
#
_cell.length_a   1.000
_cell.length_b   1.000
_cell.length_c   1.000
_cell.angle_alpha   90.00
_cell.angle_beta   90.00
_cell.angle_gamma   90.00
#
_symmetry.space_group_name_H-M   'P 1'
#
loop_
_entity.id
_entity.type
_entity.pdbx_description
1 polymer ?
#
loop_
_entity_poly.entity_id
_entity_poly.type
_entity_poly.pdbx_seq_one_letter_code
_entity_poly.pdbx_strand_id
1 'polypeptide(L)'
;MALLVLLAGCAPADGTDPTPSSSSPSAATATPSPGQTASPPTDAQITWAGTVCSDVSTVQTDVQGLATAAVTGGDSVGTAVSNQMDTVSASVSALVDTVKSPPENLGDDPELLAVQESIDTVDQSFTTLRASASAVEGTSGATLVDALATLVGDTGTVLSDVGAAAQTITTATQDTSSTLGQAFRAAPECADLTS
;
A
#
# COMPACT_ATOMS: atom_id res chain seq x y z
N MET A 1 33.42 9.91 10.41
CA MET A 1 34.84 9.47 10.32
C MET A 1 35.08 8.96 8.90
N ALA A 2 36.26 9.23 8.37
CA ALA A 2 36.82 8.78 7.07
C ALA A 2 36.35 9.49 5.78
N LEU A 3 37.23 10.39 5.33
CA LEU A 3 37.51 10.77 3.94
C LEU A 3 37.91 9.56 3.08
N LEU A 4 37.87 9.73 1.74
CA LEU A 4 38.78 9.24 0.68
C LEU A 4 37.95 8.83 -0.57
N VAL A 5 38.33 9.04 -1.84
CA VAL A 5 39.37 9.84 -2.51
C VAL A 5 39.06 9.78 -4.02
N LEU A 6 39.37 10.84 -4.76
CA LEU A 6 39.35 10.86 -6.23
C LEU A 6 40.42 9.90 -6.80
N LEU A 7 40.07 9.09 -7.79
CA LEU A 7 41.06 8.50 -8.70
C LEU A 7 40.81 8.90 -10.15
N ALA A 8 41.82 9.60 -10.67
CA ALA A 8 42.06 9.90 -12.06
C ALA A 8 42.38 8.65 -12.89
N GLY A 9 42.09 8.73 -14.19
CA GLY A 9 42.55 7.78 -15.20
C GLY A 9 42.47 8.37 -16.61
N CYS A 10 43.52 9.10 -17.01
CA CYS A 10 43.90 9.48 -18.38
C CYS A 10 45.15 8.63 -18.67
N ALA A 11 45.36 7.92 -19.78
CA ALA A 11 45.50 8.31 -21.20
C ALA A 11 45.86 7.03 -22.03
N PRO A 12 46.50 7.09 -23.22
CA PRO A 12 45.97 7.32 -24.58
C PRO A 12 46.21 6.12 -25.54
N ALA A 13 45.61 6.13 -26.75
CA ALA A 13 46.15 5.39 -27.90
C ALA A 13 45.63 5.93 -29.24
N ASP A 14 46.54 6.49 -30.04
CA ASP A 14 46.44 6.81 -31.47
C ASP A 14 46.15 5.56 -32.32
N GLY A 15 45.38 5.73 -33.41
CA GLY A 15 45.17 4.68 -34.41
C GLY A 15 44.19 5.03 -35.54
N THR A 16 44.66 5.84 -36.49
CA THR A 16 44.32 5.91 -37.94
C THR A 16 42.98 5.36 -38.50
N ASP A 17 42.24 6.27 -39.15
CA ASP A 17 41.12 6.18 -40.12
C ASP A 17 41.18 5.01 -41.14
N PRO A 18 40.03 4.48 -41.66
CA PRO A 18 39.25 5.22 -42.66
C PRO A 18 37.71 5.17 -42.52
N THR A 19 37.06 6.28 -42.87
CA THR A 19 35.62 6.43 -43.21
C THR A 19 35.05 5.30 -44.09
N PRO A 20 33.77 4.96 -43.87
CA PRO A 20 32.81 5.17 -44.95
C PRO A 20 31.59 6.00 -44.51
N SER A 21 31.15 6.90 -45.40
CA SER A 21 29.88 7.59 -45.30
C SER A 21 28.73 6.59 -45.17
N SER A 22 27.91 6.80 -44.14
CA SER A 22 26.53 6.31 -44.08
C SER A 22 25.65 7.45 -43.58
N SER A 23 24.94 8.06 -44.53
CA SER A 23 23.87 9.00 -44.27
C SER A 23 22.64 8.23 -43.78
N SER A 24 22.19 8.47 -42.54
CA SER A 24 20.81 8.25 -42.07
C SER A 24 20.66 8.73 -40.62
N PRO A 25 19.45 9.11 -40.19
CA PRO A 25 19.20 10.31 -39.40
C PRO A 25 19.65 10.17 -37.95
N SER A 26 20.02 11.32 -37.36
CA SER A 26 20.11 11.52 -35.92
C SER A 26 18.80 11.11 -35.26
N ALA A 27 18.69 9.84 -34.86
CA ALA A 27 17.86 9.48 -33.74
C ALA A 27 18.56 10.08 -32.53
N ALA A 28 18.09 11.25 -32.11
CA ALA A 28 18.43 11.80 -30.82
C ALA A 28 18.02 10.75 -29.79
N THR A 29 18.97 9.93 -29.35
CA THR A 29 18.90 9.29 -28.05
C THR A 29 18.87 10.44 -27.06
N ALA A 30 17.66 10.86 -26.70
CA ALA A 30 17.42 11.75 -25.58
C ALA A 30 17.99 11.03 -24.36
N THR A 31 19.25 11.35 -24.05
CA THR A 31 19.79 11.10 -22.72
C THR A 31 18.85 11.86 -21.79
N PRO A 32 18.15 11.20 -20.85
CA PRO A 32 17.27 11.91 -19.95
C PRO A 32 18.11 12.95 -19.21
N SER A 33 17.73 14.22 -19.34
CA SER A 33 18.37 15.29 -18.58
C SER A 33 18.26 14.94 -17.09
N PRO A 34 19.36 14.91 -16.32
CA PRO A 34 19.28 14.83 -14.87
C PRO A 34 18.54 16.09 -14.39
N GLY A 35 17.34 15.91 -13.84
CA GLY A 35 16.52 17.01 -13.33
C GLY A 35 15.15 17.20 -14.00
N GLN A 36 14.63 16.25 -14.78
CA GLN A 36 13.18 16.20 -14.99
C GLN A 36 12.55 15.72 -13.68
N THR A 37 12.26 16.65 -12.78
CA THR A 37 11.31 16.44 -11.70
C THR A 37 10.03 15.92 -12.36
N ALA A 38 9.53 14.77 -11.91
CA ALA A 38 8.22 14.29 -12.35
C ALA A 38 7.20 15.42 -12.22
N SER A 39 6.28 15.52 -13.18
CA SER A 39 5.21 16.53 -13.13
C SER A 39 4.55 16.51 -11.75
N PRO A 40 4.23 17.68 -11.18
CA PRO A 40 3.57 17.73 -9.89
C PRO A 40 2.26 16.93 -9.96
N PRO A 41 1.87 16.25 -8.86
CA PRO A 41 0.66 15.44 -8.84
C PRO A 41 -0.57 16.33 -9.07
N THR A 42 -1.56 15.77 -9.76
CA THR A 42 -2.86 16.43 -9.99
C THR A 42 -3.72 16.37 -8.73
N ASP A 43 -4.69 17.27 -8.59
CA ASP A 43 -5.64 17.26 -7.47
C ASP A 43 -6.39 15.92 -7.34
N ALA A 44 -6.68 15.26 -8.47
CA ALA A 44 -7.31 13.94 -8.48
C ALA A 44 -6.39 12.86 -7.87
N GLN A 45 -5.09 12.91 -8.17
CA GLN A 45 -4.10 11.98 -7.60
C GLN A 45 -3.91 12.21 -6.11
N ILE A 46 -3.85 13.48 -5.67
CA ILE A 46 -3.75 13.83 -4.25
C ILE A 46 -5.00 13.37 -3.49
N THR A 47 -6.19 13.66 -4.04
CA THR A 47 -7.47 13.25 -3.43
C THR A 47 -7.55 11.73 -3.32
N TRP A 48 -7.20 11.01 -4.39
CA TRP A 48 -7.17 9.54 -4.38
C TRP A 48 -6.21 9.00 -3.32
N ALA A 49 -4.99 9.55 -3.25
CA ALA A 49 -3.99 9.14 -2.27
C ALA A 49 -4.48 9.36 -0.83
N GLY A 50 -5.13 10.51 -0.58
CA GLY A 50 -5.78 10.81 0.71
C GLY A 50 -6.89 9.81 1.05
N THR A 51 -7.74 9.47 0.09
CA THR A 51 -8.77 8.44 0.26
C THR A 51 -8.16 7.08 0.61
N VAL A 52 -7.11 6.64 -0.08
CA VAL A 52 -6.41 5.38 0.24
C VAL A 52 -5.90 5.38 1.69
N CYS A 53 -5.25 6.47 2.12
CA CYS A 53 -4.74 6.58 3.49
C CYS A 53 -5.88 6.61 4.54
N SER A 54 -6.96 7.33 4.25
CA SER A 54 -8.15 7.34 5.11
C SER A 54 -8.82 5.97 5.21
N ASP A 55 -8.93 5.26 4.08
CA ASP A 55 -9.53 3.93 4.01
C ASP A 55 -8.70 2.92 4.80
N VAL A 56 -7.37 2.93 4.68
CA VAL A 56 -6.48 2.07 5.49
C VAL A 56 -6.65 2.34 6.99
N SER A 57 -6.72 3.60 7.40
CA SER A 57 -6.93 3.97 8.81
C SER A 57 -8.30 3.52 9.33
N THR A 58 -9.31 3.62 8.48
CA THR A 58 -10.68 3.18 8.78
C THR A 58 -10.71 1.67 8.96
N VAL A 59 -10.13 0.91 8.02
CA VAL A 59 -9.99 -0.55 8.12
C VAL A 59 -9.26 -0.94 9.41
N GLN A 60 -8.16 -0.29 9.75
CA GLN A 60 -7.42 -0.56 10.99
C GLN A 60 -8.32 -0.37 12.23
N THR A 61 -9.08 0.72 12.27
CA THR A 61 -10.00 1.03 13.38
C THR A 61 -11.13 0.00 13.48
N ASP A 62 -11.72 -0.37 12.35
CA ASP A 62 -12.83 -1.32 12.31
C ASP A 62 -12.41 -2.72 12.75
N VAL A 63 -11.20 -3.14 12.38
CA VAL A 63 -10.61 -4.42 12.82
C VAL A 63 -10.34 -4.41 14.32
N GLN A 64 -9.87 -3.29 14.89
CA GLN A 64 -9.75 -3.15 16.34
C GLN A 64 -11.13 -3.18 17.01
N GLY A 65 -12.15 -2.63 16.37
CA GLY A 65 -13.55 -2.76 16.75
C GLY A 65 -14.00 -4.21 16.85
N LEU A 66 -13.52 -5.08 15.95
CA LEU A 66 -13.86 -6.51 15.95
C LEU A 66 -13.30 -7.23 17.17
N ALA A 67 -12.04 -6.98 17.53
CA ALA A 67 -11.46 -7.49 18.78
C ALA A 67 -12.24 -6.98 20.00
N THR A 68 -12.66 -5.72 19.97
CA THR A 68 -13.49 -5.14 21.04
C THR A 68 -14.84 -5.85 21.15
N ALA A 69 -15.53 -6.06 20.03
CA ALA A 69 -16.81 -6.78 19.99
C ALA A 69 -16.69 -8.21 20.53
N ALA A 70 -15.60 -8.91 20.20
CA ALA A 70 -15.31 -10.26 20.70
C ALA A 70 -15.13 -10.29 22.23
N VAL A 71 -14.60 -9.22 22.83
CA VAL A 71 -14.33 -9.13 24.28
C VAL A 71 -15.54 -8.59 25.05
N THR A 72 -16.23 -7.58 24.53
CA THR A 72 -17.29 -6.86 25.26
C THR A 72 -18.70 -7.34 24.93
N GLY A 73 -18.86 -8.22 23.94
CA GLY A 73 -20.17 -8.65 23.45
C GLY A 73 -20.98 -9.52 24.43
N GLY A 74 -20.34 -10.12 25.44
CA GLY A 74 -21.00 -10.93 26.46
C GLY A 74 -21.88 -12.04 25.85
N ASP A 75 -23.11 -12.18 26.32
CA ASP A 75 -24.08 -13.16 25.80
C ASP A 75 -24.49 -12.91 24.33
N SER A 76 -24.23 -11.71 23.81
CA SER A 76 -24.54 -11.31 22.43
C SER A 76 -23.28 -11.23 21.55
N VAL A 77 -22.17 -11.86 21.97
CA VAL A 77 -20.89 -11.77 21.26
C VAL A 77 -20.98 -12.17 19.79
N GLY A 78 -21.74 -13.22 19.45
CA GLY A 78 -21.92 -13.62 18.05
C GLY A 78 -22.55 -12.50 17.20
N THR A 79 -23.61 -11.85 17.69
CA THR A 79 -24.25 -10.71 17.01
C THR A 79 -23.32 -9.49 16.96
N ALA A 80 -22.59 -9.20 18.03
CA ALA A 80 -21.66 -8.07 18.07
C ALA A 80 -20.52 -8.26 17.06
N VAL A 81 -19.92 -9.46 17.01
CA VAL A 81 -18.89 -9.84 16.04
C VAL A 81 -19.42 -9.77 14.61
N SER A 82 -20.62 -10.30 14.36
CA SER A 82 -21.26 -10.30 13.04
C SER A 82 -21.50 -8.87 12.52
N ASN A 83 -22.11 -8.00 13.33
CA ASN A 83 -22.33 -6.58 12.97
C ASN A 83 -21.02 -5.83 12.69
N GLN A 84 -19.99 -6.10 13.49
CA GLN A 84 -18.69 -5.46 13.29
C GLN A 84 -17.99 -6.00 12.04
N MET A 85 -18.13 -7.30 11.74
CA MET A 85 -17.61 -7.91 10.52
C MET A 85 -18.28 -7.32 9.26
N ASP A 86 -19.56 -6.95 9.31
CA ASP A 86 -20.22 -6.24 8.21
C ASP A 86 -19.60 -4.86 7.97
N THR A 87 -19.29 -4.13 9.04
CA THR A 87 -18.63 -2.81 8.96
C THR A 87 -17.23 -2.94 8.37
N VAL A 88 -16.43 -3.87 8.92
CA VAL A 88 -15.10 -4.21 8.41
C VAL A 88 -15.15 -4.58 6.93
N SER A 89 -16.09 -5.44 6.52
CA SER A 89 -16.21 -5.88 5.13
C SER A 89 -16.51 -4.71 4.18
N ALA A 90 -17.33 -3.76 4.60
CA ALA A 90 -17.64 -2.56 3.82
C ALA A 90 -16.39 -1.67 3.65
N SER A 91 -15.65 -1.43 4.74
CA SER A 91 -14.43 -0.61 4.71
C SER A 91 -13.32 -1.23 3.85
N VAL A 92 -13.16 -2.55 3.92
CA VAL A 92 -12.18 -3.28 3.09
C VAL A 92 -12.57 -3.24 1.62
N SER A 93 -13.85 -3.46 1.32
CA SER A 93 -14.33 -3.38 -0.06
C SER A 93 -14.10 -1.99 -0.64
N ALA A 94 -14.38 -0.93 0.14
CA ALA A 94 -14.10 0.44 -0.27
C ALA A 94 -12.60 0.68 -0.54
N LEU A 95 -11.72 0.21 0.35
CA LEU A 95 -10.27 0.31 0.17
C LEU A 95 -9.80 -0.40 -1.11
N VAL A 96 -10.26 -1.64 -1.34
CA VAL A 96 -9.94 -2.44 -2.52
C VAL A 96 -10.41 -1.74 -3.79
N ASP A 97 -11.65 -1.23 -3.81
CA ASP A 97 -12.22 -0.52 -4.96
C ASP A 97 -11.45 0.78 -5.26
N THR A 98 -11.11 1.56 -4.23
CA THR A 98 -10.30 2.78 -4.34
C THR A 98 -8.94 2.46 -4.97
N VAL A 99 -8.23 1.46 -4.46
CA VAL A 99 -6.86 1.11 -4.88
C VAL A 99 -6.81 0.51 -6.28
N LYS A 100 -7.86 -0.23 -6.69
CA LYS A 100 -8.00 -0.79 -8.05
C LYS A 100 -8.48 0.22 -9.09
N SER A 101 -8.91 1.40 -8.66
CA SER A 101 -9.38 2.49 -9.53
C SER A 101 -8.49 3.73 -9.43
N PRO A 102 -7.18 3.63 -9.72
CA PRO A 102 -6.28 4.77 -9.65
C PRO A 102 -6.63 5.80 -10.73
N PRO A 103 -6.41 7.10 -10.46
CA PRO A 103 -6.50 8.13 -11.49
C PRO A 103 -5.48 7.91 -12.61
N GLU A 104 -5.76 8.47 -13.79
CA GLU A 104 -4.93 8.30 -14.98
C GLU A 104 -3.47 8.69 -14.73
N ASN A 105 -2.54 8.02 -15.43
CA ASN A 105 -1.09 8.21 -15.33
C ASN A 105 -0.42 7.69 -14.05
N LEU A 106 -1.13 6.95 -13.18
CA LEU A 106 -0.53 6.19 -12.08
C LEU A 106 -0.39 4.68 -12.37
N GLY A 107 -1.07 4.15 -13.38
CA GLY A 107 -1.22 2.69 -13.59
C GLY A 107 0.06 1.90 -13.88
N ASP A 108 1.11 2.55 -14.40
CA ASP A 108 2.41 1.92 -14.68
C ASP A 108 3.43 2.13 -13.54
N ASP A 109 3.02 2.74 -12.43
CA ASP A 109 3.89 3.02 -11.31
C ASP A 109 4.20 1.73 -10.53
N PRO A 110 5.48 1.35 -10.37
CA PRO A 110 5.84 0.11 -9.67
C PRO A 110 5.43 0.13 -8.20
N GLU A 111 5.34 1.32 -7.58
CA GLU A 111 4.92 1.46 -6.19
C GLU A 111 3.41 1.27 -6.07
N LEU A 112 2.64 1.67 -7.09
CA LEU A 112 1.21 1.39 -7.13
C LEU A 112 0.94 -0.11 -7.20
N LEU A 113 1.72 -0.86 -7.97
CA LEU A 113 1.64 -2.32 -8.02
C LEU A 113 1.91 -2.95 -6.64
N ALA A 114 2.93 -2.45 -5.93
CA ALA A 114 3.24 -2.92 -4.58
C ALA A 114 2.09 -2.61 -3.59
N VAL A 115 1.49 -1.41 -3.69
CA VAL A 115 0.30 -1.06 -2.88
C VAL A 115 -0.87 -1.99 -3.21
N GLN A 116 -1.14 -2.24 -4.50
CA GLN A 116 -2.21 -3.16 -4.93
C GLN A 116 -2.00 -4.58 -4.41
N GLU A 117 -0.80 -5.15 -4.54
CA GLU A 117 -0.46 -6.49 -4.03
C GLU A 117 -0.62 -6.56 -2.50
N SER A 118 -0.21 -5.52 -1.79
CA SER A 118 -0.39 -5.46 -0.34
C SER A 118 -1.87 -5.41 0.06
N ILE A 119 -2.70 -4.71 -0.70
CA ILE A 119 -4.15 -4.62 -0.44
C ILE A 119 -4.88 -5.91 -0.84
N ASP A 120 -4.47 -6.59 -1.91
CA ASP A 120 -4.98 -7.93 -2.23
C ASP A 120 -4.59 -8.96 -1.16
N THR A 121 -3.45 -8.79 -0.48
CA THR A 121 -3.08 -9.62 0.69
C THR A 121 -4.00 -9.35 1.87
N VAL A 122 -4.29 -8.07 2.15
CA VAL A 122 -5.25 -7.66 3.18
C VAL A 122 -6.64 -8.29 2.91
N ASP A 123 -7.15 -8.22 1.68
CA ASP A 123 -8.43 -8.81 1.27
C ASP A 123 -8.50 -10.33 1.49
N GLN A 124 -7.41 -11.05 1.19
CA GLN A 124 -7.30 -12.49 1.45
C GLN A 124 -7.37 -12.81 2.95
N SER A 125 -6.66 -12.06 3.78
CA SER A 125 -6.71 -12.22 5.23
C SER A 125 -8.10 -11.90 5.79
N PHE A 126 -8.79 -10.91 5.22
CA PHE A 126 -10.18 -10.62 5.57
C PHE A 126 -11.15 -11.75 5.22
N THR A 127 -10.94 -12.45 4.12
CA THR A 127 -11.73 -13.64 3.77
C THR A 127 -11.61 -14.73 4.84
N THR A 128 -10.40 -14.95 5.36
CA THR A 128 -10.15 -15.87 6.48
C THR A 128 -10.84 -15.39 7.76
N LEU A 129 -10.66 -14.12 8.10
CA LEU A 129 -11.27 -13.51 9.28
C LEU A 129 -12.80 -13.62 9.27
N ARG A 130 -13.43 -13.43 8.11
CA ARG A 130 -14.87 -13.57 7.92
C ARG A 130 -15.35 -14.99 8.22
N ALA A 131 -14.61 -16.00 7.78
CA ALA A 131 -14.95 -17.39 8.08
C ALA A 131 -14.90 -17.66 9.59
N SER A 132 -13.90 -17.10 10.29
CA SER A 132 -13.78 -17.20 11.75
C SER A 132 -14.88 -16.44 12.48
N ALA A 133 -15.28 -15.27 11.99
CA ALA A 133 -16.40 -14.51 12.54
C ALA A 133 -17.72 -15.29 12.43
N SER A 134 -18.00 -15.90 11.28
CA SER A 134 -19.18 -16.77 11.11
C SER A 134 -19.14 -18.02 11.98
N ALA A 135 -17.96 -18.51 12.36
CA ALA A 135 -17.82 -19.63 13.28
C ALA A 135 -18.18 -19.26 14.74
N VAL A 136 -18.19 -17.98 15.11
CA VAL A 136 -18.63 -17.52 16.44
C VAL A 136 -20.16 -17.55 16.54
N GLU A 137 -20.87 -17.28 15.45
CA GLU A 137 -22.33 -17.25 15.44
C GLU A 137 -22.96 -18.60 15.80
N GLY A 138 -23.87 -18.60 16.78
CA GLY A 138 -24.60 -19.80 17.21
C GLY A 138 -23.77 -20.80 18.03
N THR A 139 -22.52 -20.50 18.37
CA THR A 139 -21.71 -21.32 19.27
C THR A 139 -21.90 -20.93 20.74
N SER A 140 -21.55 -21.85 21.66
CA SER A 140 -21.68 -21.62 23.10
C SER A 140 -20.70 -22.48 23.90
N GLY A 141 -20.44 -22.10 25.16
CA GLY A 141 -19.55 -22.86 26.03
C GLY A 141 -18.11 -22.90 25.53
N ALA A 142 -17.46 -24.08 25.59
CA ALA A 142 -16.06 -24.21 25.21
C ALA A 142 -15.80 -23.93 23.71
N THR A 143 -16.73 -24.32 22.83
CA THR A 143 -16.57 -24.08 21.38
C THR A 143 -16.63 -22.60 21.02
N LEU A 144 -17.41 -21.81 21.76
CA LEU A 144 -17.42 -20.35 21.60
C LEU A 144 -16.06 -19.75 21.99
N VAL A 145 -15.47 -20.22 23.09
CA VAL A 145 -14.15 -19.73 23.54
C VAL A 145 -13.08 -20.04 22.50
N ASP A 146 -13.09 -21.26 21.93
CA ASP A 146 -12.15 -21.66 20.88
C ASP A 146 -12.37 -20.86 19.58
N ALA A 147 -13.62 -20.62 19.20
CA ALA A 147 -13.97 -19.80 18.03
C ALA A 147 -13.52 -18.34 18.21
N LEU A 148 -13.72 -17.75 19.39
CA LEU A 148 -13.26 -16.40 19.71
C LEU A 148 -11.73 -16.33 19.75
N ALA A 149 -11.04 -17.34 20.27
CA ALA A 149 -9.58 -17.38 20.25
C ALA A 149 -9.04 -17.40 18.82
N THR A 150 -9.69 -18.17 17.93
CA THR A 150 -9.36 -18.21 16.49
C THR A 150 -9.62 -16.85 15.85
N LEU A 151 -10.81 -16.26 16.08
CA LEU A 151 -11.17 -14.94 15.58
C LEU A 151 -10.16 -13.86 16.00
N VAL A 152 -9.75 -13.84 17.27
CA VAL A 152 -8.77 -12.86 17.77
C VAL A 152 -7.40 -13.08 17.14
N GLY A 153 -7.00 -14.34 16.93
CA GLY A 153 -5.77 -14.68 16.19
C GLY A 153 -5.79 -14.14 14.76
N ASP A 154 -6.87 -14.40 14.03
CA ASP A 154 -7.03 -13.94 12.64
C ASP A 154 -7.14 -12.42 12.56
N THR A 155 -7.78 -11.79 13.54
CA THR A 155 -7.83 -10.31 13.68
C THR A 155 -6.41 -9.76 13.81
N GLY A 156 -5.55 -10.42 14.57
CA GLY A 156 -4.13 -10.06 14.70
C GLY A 156 -3.35 -10.19 13.39
N THR A 157 -3.61 -11.24 12.61
CA THR A 157 -3.03 -11.42 11.26
C THR A 157 -3.45 -10.27 10.34
N VAL A 158 -4.75 -9.97 10.28
CA VAL A 158 -5.28 -8.86 9.48
C VAL A 158 -4.66 -7.52 9.89
N LEU A 159 -4.55 -7.22 11.19
CA LEU A 159 -3.90 -5.99 11.66
C LEU A 159 -2.44 -5.92 11.24
N SER A 160 -1.74 -7.05 11.21
CA SER A 160 -0.36 -7.11 10.74
C SER A 160 -0.25 -6.83 9.25
N ASP A 161 -1.17 -7.36 8.44
CA ASP A 161 -1.21 -7.14 6.99
C ASP A 161 -1.61 -5.71 6.63
N VAL A 162 -2.59 -5.14 7.35
CA VAL A 162 -2.95 -3.71 7.23
C VAL A 162 -1.76 -2.82 7.62
N GLY A 163 -1.03 -3.20 8.68
CA GLY A 163 0.21 -2.52 9.07
C GLY A 163 1.34 -2.65 8.04
N ALA A 164 1.40 -3.76 7.30
CA ALA A 164 2.32 -3.93 6.18
C ALA A 164 1.90 -3.05 4.98
N ALA A 165 0.60 -2.97 4.67
CA ALA A 165 0.08 -2.07 3.64
C ALA A 165 0.37 -0.60 3.96
N ALA A 166 0.20 -0.19 5.22
CA ALA A 166 0.57 1.15 5.68
C ALA A 166 2.06 1.43 5.50
N GLN A 167 2.93 0.45 5.78
CA GLN A 167 4.37 0.58 5.54
C GLN A 167 4.72 0.64 4.05
N THR A 168 4.02 -0.10 3.19
CA THR A 168 4.17 -0.02 1.74
C THR A 168 3.81 1.39 1.23
N ILE A 169 2.69 1.96 1.69
CA ILE A 169 2.29 3.35 1.39
C ILE A 169 3.32 4.36 1.93
N THR A 170 3.84 4.13 3.14
CA THR A 170 4.90 4.96 3.74
C THR A 170 6.18 4.93 2.91
N THR A 171 6.52 3.78 2.35
CA THR A 171 7.67 3.62 1.45
C THR A 171 7.41 4.38 0.16
N ALA A 172 6.22 4.24 -0.42
CA ALA A 172 5.82 5.00 -1.61
C ALA A 172 5.90 6.51 -1.39
N THR A 173 5.44 6.98 -0.23
CA THR A 173 5.50 8.39 0.18
C THR A 173 6.94 8.94 0.24
N GLN A 174 7.93 8.08 0.46
CA GLN A 174 9.34 8.48 0.51
C GLN A 174 9.99 8.57 -0.87
N ASP A 175 9.41 7.96 -1.91
CA ASP A 175 9.90 8.14 -3.27
C ASP A 175 9.56 9.55 -3.76
N THR A 176 10.59 10.35 -3.98
CA THR A 176 10.47 11.72 -4.51
C THR A 176 10.47 11.77 -6.03
N SER A 177 10.83 10.68 -6.68
CA SER A 177 11.00 10.56 -8.12
C SER A 177 9.70 10.15 -8.81
N SER A 178 8.80 9.52 -8.06
CA SER A 178 7.49 9.03 -8.50
C SER A 178 6.39 10.08 -8.36
N THR A 179 5.40 10.03 -9.26
CA THR A 179 4.17 10.83 -9.15
C THR A 179 3.29 10.31 -8.00
N LEU A 180 3.29 9.00 -7.77
CA LEU A 180 2.54 8.37 -6.69
C LEU A 180 3.08 8.83 -5.32
N GLY A 181 4.40 8.75 -5.12
CA GLY A 181 5.03 9.20 -3.89
C GLY A 181 4.82 10.69 -3.59
N GLN A 182 4.81 11.52 -4.64
CA GLN A 182 4.44 12.93 -4.51
C GLN A 182 2.96 13.14 -4.15
N ALA A 183 2.05 12.34 -4.72
CA ALA A 183 0.62 12.42 -4.41
C ALA A 183 0.34 12.03 -2.95
N PHE A 184 0.92 10.92 -2.46
CA PHE A 184 0.81 10.53 -1.06
C PHE A 184 1.39 11.56 -0.10
N ARG A 185 2.53 12.17 -0.45
CA ARG A 185 3.13 13.23 0.39
C ARG A 185 2.29 14.51 0.44
N ALA A 186 1.58 14.81 -0.64
CA ALA A 186 0.71 15.98 -0.72
C ALA A 186 -0.67 15.76 -0.05
N ALA A 187 -1.04 14.52 0.23
CA ALA A 187 -2.28 14.16 0.91
C ALA A 187 -2.12 14.24 2.44
N PRO A 188 -2.84 15.13 3.14
CA PRO A 188 -2.69 15.30 4.58
C PRO A 188 -3.10 14.06 5.39
N GLU A 189 -4.05 13.26 4.89
CA GLU A 189 -4.54 12.04 5.53
C GLU A 189 -3.45 10.96 5.65
N CYS A 190 -2.43 11.01 4.80
CA CYS A 190 -1.30 10.10 4.86
C CYS A 190 -0.30 10.46 5.97
N ALA A 191 -0.37 11.66 6.53
CA ALA A 191 0.48 12.05 7.65
C ALA A 191 0.15 11.24 8.91
N ASP A 192 -1.14 10.99 9.17
CA ASP A 192 -1.60 10.18 10.32
C ASP A 192 -1.23 8.69 10.16
N LEU A 193 -1.07 8.22 8.92
CA LEU A 193 -0.68 6.84 8.62
C LEU A 193 0.81 6.58 8.83
N THR A 194 1.63 7.63 8.70
CA THR A 194 3.10 7.56 8.69
C THR A 194 3.75 8.03 9.99
N SER A 195 2.96 8.49 10.97
CA SER A 195 3.37 8.94 12.30
C SER A 195 3.42 7.83 13.34
#